data_AF-A0A3B8HRZ9-F1
#
_entry.id   AF-A0A3B8HRZ9-F1
#
_cell.length_a   1.000
_cell.length_b   1.000
_cell.length_c   1.000
_cell.angle_alpha   90.00
_cell.angle_beta   90.00
_cell.angle_gamma   90.00
#
_symmetry.space_group_name_H-M   'P 1'
#
loop_
_entity.id
_entity.type
_entity.pdbx_description
1 polymer ?
#
loop_
_entity_poly.entity_id
_entity_poly.type
_entity_poly.pdbx_seq_one_letter_code
_entity_poly.pdbx_strand_id
1 'polypeptide(L)'
;MYLLTGQIGLPNYGLAIIFMTIVIKLVMFPLTQKQMKSMRAMQQLQPKMQYIQDKYKDNPQLMQTKMMEMYREHGVSPFSSCLPLLIQMPIFIAFYQSLLNFPFSVAEHASFLWIPNIGERDPYLLLAVLAAVTTFYQSRLSTVNAQDPTQKTMLYIMPLFMAWIAATLPAGLPLYWVTFNILGILQQLYVNRTSRLAVETGVGVQVKAQETVVDNPDQENKEPAPVEKAEKKEVKGKQQEVRRDKGGKKSSGSKKYRKAGKKRR
;
A
#
# COMPACT_ATOMS: atom_id res chain seq x y z
N MET A 1 5.18 -24.48 22.63
CA MET A 1 5.82 -25.05 21.42
C MET A 1 6.98 -26.00 21.75
N TYR A 2 7.90 -25.66 22.65
CA TYR A 2 8.97 -26.59 23.06
C TYR A 2 8.44 -27.94 23.62
N LEU A 3 7.36 -27.92 24.40
CA LEU A 3 6.73 -29.17 24.86
C LEU A 3 6.20 -30.03 23.71
N LEU A 4 5.70 -29.40 22.63
CA LEU A 4 5.23 -30.11 21.44
C LEU A 4 6.39 -30.74 20.67
N THR A 5 7.54 -30.06 20.55
CA THR A 5 8.73 -30.64 19.91
C THR A 5 9.29 -31.80 20.73
N GLY A 6 9.22 -31.73 22.06
CA GLY A 6 9.49 -32.85 22.96
C GLY A 6 8.54 -34.04 22.75
N GLN A 7 7.23 -33.81 22.56
CA GLN A 7 6.24 -34.86 22.28
C GLN A 7 6.45 -35.53 20.90
N ILE A 8 6.98 -34.79 19.93
CA ILE A 8 7.35 -35.28 18.59
C ILE A 8 8.70 -36.05 18.63
N GLY A 9 9.39 -36.08 19.77
CA GLY A 9 10.67 -36.79 19.95
C GLY A 9 11.90 -36.02 19.49
N LEU A 10 11.75 -34.73 19.14
CA LEU A 10 12.83 -33.84 18.70
C LEU A 10 12.87 -32.57 19.57
N PRO A 11 13.21 -32.68 20.86
CA PRO A 11 13.23 -31.52 21.76
C PRO A 11 14.33 -30.55 21.33
N ASN A 12 13.93 -29.44 20.71
CA ASN A 12 14.83 -28.41 20.22
C ASN A 12 14.14 -27.05 20.24
N TYR A 13 14.82 -26.03 20.80
CA TYR A 13 14.27 -24.69 20.90
C TYR A 13 14.15 -24.01 19.52
N GLY A 14 15.04 -24.27 18.57
CA GLY A 14 14.99 -23.74 17.21
C GLY A 14 13.80 -24.26 16.43
N LEU A 15 13.54 -25.57 16.52
CA LEU A 15 12.32 -26.16 15.95
C LEU A 15 11.07 -25.55 16.59
N ALA A 16 11.07 -25.32 17.91
CA ALA A 16 9.94 -24.69 18.58
C ALA A 16 9.66 -23.27 18.06
N ILE A 17 10.71 -22.49 17.75
CA ILE A 17 10.59 -21.17 17.12
C ILE A 17 9.99 -21.29 15.72
N ILE A 18 10.47 -22.22 14.90
CA ILE A 18 9.96 -22.45 13.54
C ILE A 18 8.47 -22.83 13.57
N PHE A 19 8.08 -23.79 14.42
CA PHE A 19 6.68 -24.20 14.56
C PHE A 19 5.80 -23.06 15.07
N MET A 20 6.25 -22.29 16.05
CA MET A 20 5.54 -21.11 16.53
C MET A 20 5.29 -20.12 15.37
N THR A 21 6.31 -19.88 14.56
CA THR A 21 6.23 -18.98 13.40
C THR A 21 5.21 -19.47 12.37
N ILE A 22 5.20 -20.76 12.08
CA ILE A 22 4.23 -21.38 11.17
C ILE A 22 2.80 -21.18 11.69
N VAL A 23 2.56 -21.45 12.98
CA VAL A 23 1.24 -21.28 13.60
C VAL A 23 0.77 -19.83 13.54
N ILE A 24 1.62 -18.87 13.93
CA ILE A 24 1.31 -17.43 13.82
C ILE A 24 0.92 -17.09 12.39
N LYS A 25 1.68 -17.58 11.41
CA LYS A 25 1.42 -17.27 10.01
C LYS A 25 0.14 -17.92 9.47
N LEU A 26 -0.21 -19.12 9.92
CA LEU A 26 -1.46 -19.78 9.57
C LEU A 26 -2.66 -19.00 10.12
N VAL A 27 -2.57 -18.52 11.37
CA VAL A 27 -3.61 -17.65 11.97
C VAL A 27 -3.72 -16.33 11.20
N MET A 28 -2.59 -15.75 10.79
CA MET A 28 -2.55 -14.51 10.01
C MET A 28 -2.79 -14.71 8.50
N PHE A 29 -2.94 -15.94 8.03
CA PHE A 29 -3.06 -16.27 6.61
C PHE A 29 -4.19 -15.49 5.90
N PRO A 30 -5.45 -15.50 6.36
CA PRO A 30 -6.52 -14.80 5.64
C PRO A 30 -6.29 -13.28 5.55
N LEU A 31 -5.67 -12.69 6.58
CA LEU A 31 -5.34 -11.28 6.61
C LEU A 31 -4.21 -10.94 5.62
N THR A 32 -3.13 -11.70 5.67
CA THR A 32 -1.97 -11.54 4.79
C THR A 32 -2.33 -11.80 3.31
N GLN A 33 -3.25 -12.75 3.03
CA GLN A 33 -3.79 -12.95 1.68
C GLN A 33 -4.47 -11.69 1.12
N LYS A 34 -5.32 -11.03 1.92
CA LYS A 34 -5.99 -9.77 1.52
C LYS A 34 -4.96 -8.65 1.28
N GLN A 35 -3.96 -8.54 2.15
CA GLN A 35 -2.88 -7.55 2.03
C GLN A 35 -2.09 -7.74 0.72
N MET A 36 -1.66 -8.96 0.43
CA MET A 36 -0.90 -9.26 -0.78
C MET A 36 -1.73 -9.04 -2.06
N LYS A 37 -3.03 -9.34 -2.04
CA LYS A 37 -3.93 -9.04 -3.17
C LYS A 37 -4.01 -7.53 -3.42
N SER A 38 -4.14 -6.72 -2.38
CA SER A 38 -4.13 -5.26 -2.49
C SER A 38 -2.80 -4.73 -3.05
N MET A 39 -1.67 -5.25 -2.57
CA MET A 39 -0.35 -4.85 -3.09
C MET A 39 -0.17 -5.19 -4.58
N ARG A 40 -0.73 -6.29 -5.07
CA ARG A 40 -0.72 -6.59 -6.52
C ARG A 40 -1.56 -5.64 -7.33
N ALA A 41 -2.76 -5.30 -6.86
CA ALA A 41 -3.59 -4.32 -7.53
C ALA A 41 -2.84 -2.98 -7.64
N MET A 42 -2.07 -2.62 -6.61
CA MET A 42 -1.18 -1.45 -6.64
C MET A 42 -0.03 -1.59 -7.65
N GLN A 43 0.61 -2.76 -7.76
CA GLN A 43 1.62 -3.04 -8.78
C GLN A 43 1.07 -2.90 -10.21
N GLN A 44 -0.17 -3.33 -10.46
CA GLN A 44 -0.83 -3.18 -11.77
C GLN A 44 -1.09 -1.71 -12.15
N LEU A 45 -1.19 -0.81 -11.17
CA LEU A 45 -1.36 0.63 -11.37
C LEU A 45 -0.04 1.38 -11.58
N GLN A 46 1.11 0.71 -11.46
CA GLN A 46 2.44 1.30 -11.66
C GLN A 46 2.59 2.10 -12.97
N PRO A 47 2.16 1.64 -14.17
CA PRO A 47 2.31 2.44 -15.38
C PRO A 47 1.48 3.73 -15.36
N LYS A 48 0.27 3.70 -14.81
CA LYS A 48 -0.57 4.90 -14.62
C LYS A 48 0.03 5.84 -13.58
N MET A 49 0.63 5.29 -12.52
CA MET A 49 1.37 6.04 -11.52
C MET A 49 2.50 6.85 -12.15
N GLN A 50 3.32 6.20 -12.98
CA GLN A 50 4.42 6.85 -13.68
C GLN A 50 3.92 7.94 -14.63
N TYR A 51 2.85 7.68 -15.38
CA TYR A 51 2.23 8.69 -16.24
C TYR A 51 1.78 9.94 -15.47
N ILE A 52 1.14 9.78 -14.30
CA ILE A 52 0.73 10.91 -13.45
C ILE A 52 1.96 11.66 -12.91
N GLN A 53 3.00 10.92 -12.48
CA GLN A 53 4.24 11.51 -11.99
C GLN A 53 4.97 12.33 -13.06
N ASP A 54 5.03 11.82 -14.30
CA ASP A 54 5.67 12.50 -15.42
C ASP A 54 4.85 13.72 -15.88
N LYS A 55 3.52 13.58 -15.94
CA LYS A 55 2.61 14.65 -16.40
C LYS A 55 2.53 15.84 -15.44
N TYR A 56 2.60 15.59 -14.14
CA TYR A 56 2.45 16.62 -13.09
C TYR A 56 3.74 16.86 -12.31
N LYS A 57 4.90 16.55 -12.89
CA LYS A 57 6.22 16.70 -12.26
C LYS A 57 6.46 18.11 -11.71
N ASP A 58 5.96 19.13 -12.39
CA ASP A 58 6.11 20.54 -12.03
C ASP A 58 5.10 21.02 -10.98
N ASN A 59 4.10 20.21 -10.63
CA ASN A 59 3.07 20.57 -9.65
C ASN A 59 2.84 19.42 -8.65
N PRO A 60 3.66 19.34 -7.58
CA PRO A 60 3.59 18.25 -6.60
C PRO A 60 2.23 18.12 -5.91
N GLN A 61 1.55 19.23 -5.64
CA GLN A 61 0.24 19.22 -4.98
C GLN A 61 -0.84 18.59 -5.87
N LEU A 62 -0.86 18.98 -7.15
CA LEU A 62 -1.78 18.40 -8.12
C LEU A 62 -1.44 16.93 -8.40
N MET A 63 -0.15 16.60 -8.44
CA MET A 63 0.35 15.24 -8.61
C MET A 63 -0.18 14.32 -7.49
N GLN A 64 -0.05 14.72 -6.22
CA GLN A 64 -0.55 13.94 -5.08
C GLN A 64 -2.08 13.75 -5.11
N THR A 65 -2.80 14.82 -5.49
CA THR A 65 -4.27 14.77 -5.61
C THR A 65 -4.69 13.77 -6.68
N LYS A 66 -4.07 13.83 -7.87
CA LYS A 66 -4.35 12.92 -8.99
C LYS A 66 -3.96 11.47 -8.70
N MET A 67 -2.87 11.23 -7.97
CA MET A 67 -2.52 9.90 -7.49
C MET A 67 -3.59 9.34 -6.54
N MET A 68 -4.07 10.15 -5.59
CA MET A 68 -5.12 9.75 -4.65
C MET A 68 -6.47 9.52 -5.34
N GLU A 69 -6.85 10.36 -6.30
CA GLU A 69 -8.04 10.14 -7.14
C GLU A 69 -7.94 8.80 -7.88
N MET A 70 -6.82 8.54 -8.55
CA MET A 70 -6.58 7.28 -9.26
C MET A 70 -6.67 6.06 -8.32
N TYR A 71 -6.08 6.12 -7.14
CA TYR A 71 -6.19 5.07 -6.13
C TYR A 71 -7.65 4.82 -5.71
N ARG A 72 -8.44 5.87 -5.54
CA ARG A 72 -9.87 5.78 -5.18
C ARG A 72 -10.71 5.20 -6.31
N GLU A 73 -10.49 5.64 -7.55
CA GLU A 73 -11.17 5.13 -8.75
C GLU A 73 -10.95 3.62 -8.94
N HIS A 74 -9.76 3.12 -8.63
CA HIS A 74 -9.41 1.70 -8.76
C HIS A 74 -9.63 0.91 -7.46
N GLY A 75 -10.13 1.54 -6.39
CA GLY A 75 -10.42 0.90 -5.11
C GLY A 75 -9.19 0.34 -4.37
N VAL A 76 -8.00 0.90 -4.60
CA VAL A 76 -6.74 0.44 -4.01
C VAL A 76 -6.28 1.42 -2.93
N SER A 77 -5.87 0.93 -1.76
CA SER A 77 -5.37 1.78 -0.67
C SER A 77 -3.84 1.73 -0.57
N PRO A 78 -3.13 2.89 -0.59
CA PRO A 78 -1.68 2.96 -0.41
C PRO A 78 -1.20 2.49 0.97
N PHE A 79 -2.09 2.47 1.97
CA PHE A 79 -1.78 1.99 3.30
C PHE A 79 -1.62 0.45 3.37
N SER A 80 -2.09 -0.26 2.34
CA SER A 80 -1.97 -1.73 2.29
C SER A 80 -0.52 -2.20 2.28
N SER A 81 0.41 -1.36 1.81
CA SER A 81 1.83 -1.68 1.69
C SER A 81 2.59 -1.55 3.01
N CYS A 82 2.14 -0.71 3.94
CA CYS A 82 2.78 -0.56 5.26
C CYS A 82 2.09 -1.39 6.37
N LEU A 83 0.90 -1.92 6.10
CA LEU A 83 0.16 -2.75 7.04
C LEU A 83 0.93 -4.00 7.56
N PRO A 84 1.73 -4.71 6.73
CA PRO A 84 2.54 -5.82 7.23
C PRO A 84 3.52 -5.39 8.31
N LEU A 85 4.15 -4.21 8.16
CA LEU A 85 5.09 -3.69 9.15
C LEU A 85 4.39 -3.35 10.46
N LEU A 86 3.22 -2.72 10.42
CA LEU A 86 2.46 -2.33 11.61
C LEU A 86 2.04 -3.53 12.46
N ILE A 87 1.64 -4.64 11.81
CA ILE A 87 1.24 -5.85 12.54
C ILE A 87 2.47 -6.63 12.99
N GLN A 88 3.57 -6.57 12.23
CA GLN A 88 4.81 -7.25 12.58
C GLN A 88 5.45 -6.66 13.84
N MET A 89 5.43 -5.34 14.02
CA MET A 89 6.13 -4.68 15.13
C MET A 89 5.71 -5.19 16.52
N PRO A 90 4.40 -5.30 16.86
CA PRO A 90 3.96 -5.90 18.13
C PRO A 90 4.41 -7.35 18.31
N ILE A 91 4.32 -8.17 17.25
CA ILE A 91 4.71 -9.59 17.30
C ILE A 91 6.21 -9.71 17.54
N PHE A 92 7.01 -8.89 16.85
CA PHE A 92 8.45 -8.85 17.03
C PHE A 92 8.85 -8.47 18.46
N ILE A 93 8.23 -7.44 19.03
CA ILE A 93 8.49 -7.01 20.42
C ILE A 93 8.12 -8.11 21.41
N ALA A 94 6.94 -8.73 21.24
CA ALA A 94 6.49 -9.82 22.11
C ALA A 94 7.45 -11.02 22.06
N PHE A 95 7.88 -11.39 20.85
CA PHE A 95 8.80 -12.51 20.66
C PHE A 95 10.20 -12.20 21.17
N TYR A 96 10.70 -10.98 20.96
CA TYR A 96 11.97 -10.52 21.51
C TYR A 96 11.98 -10.56 23.05
N GLN A 97 10.94 -10.01 23.68
CA GLN A 97 10.81 -10.07 25.14
C GLN A 97 10.69 -11.51 25.64
N SER A 98 9.97 -12.36 24.92
CA SER A 98 9.86 -13.77 25.27
C SER A 98 11.21 -14.47 25.23
N LEU A 99 12.05 -14.22 24.22
CA LEU A 99 13.37 -14.84 24.09
C LEU A 99 14.35 -14.37 25.15
N LEU A 100 14.36 -13.07 25.48
CA LEU A 100 15.26 -12.52 26.51
C LEU A 100 15.00 -13.10 27.91
N ASN A 101 13.74 -13.39 28.23
CA ASN A 101 13.36 -13.92 29.53
C ASN A 101 13.26 -15.45 29.55
N PHE A 102 13.57 -16.13 28.45
CA PHE A 102 13.47 -17.58 28.39
C PHE A 102 14.74 -18.23 28.95
N PRO A 103 14.64 -19.11 29.96
CA PRO A 103 15.82 -19.59 30.69
C PRO A 103 16.68 -20.62 29.93
N PHE A 104 16.32 -20.98 28.68
CA PHE A 104 16.98 -22.01 27.85
C PHE A 104 17.56 -23.17 28.68
N SER A 105 16.72 -23.74 29.55
CA SER A 105 17.13 -24.57 30.68
C SER A 105 17.84 -25.88 30.31
N VAL A 106 17.76 -26.29 29.04
CA VAL A 106 18.45 -27.47 28.52
C VAL A 106 19.42 -27.03 27.42
N ALA A 107 20.70 -26.92 27.76
CA ALA A 107 21.74 -26.45 26.83
C ALA A 107 21.84 -27.31 25.56
N GLU A 108 21.68 -28.63 25.67
CA GLU A 108 21.73 -29.55 24.52
C GLU A 108 20.66 -29.24 23.47
N HIS A 109 19.49 -28.75 23.91
CA HIS A 109 18.36 -28.42 23.04
C HIS A 109 18.42 -27.00 22.47
N ALA A 110 19.41 -26.20 22.91
CA ALA A 110 19.63 -24.82 22.46
C ALA A 110 20.47 -24.72 21.20
N SER A 111 21.20 -25.78 20.84
CA SER A 111 21.90 -25.86 19.56
C SER A 111 20.91 -26.09 18.41
N PHE A 112 21.14 -25.48 17.25
CA PHE A 112 20.31 -25.68 16.06
C PHE A 112 21.10 -25.47 14.77
N LEU A 113 21.18 -26.51 13.93
CA LEU A 113 21.97 -26.53 12.70
C LEU A 113 23.44 -26.15 12.98
N TRP A 114 23.90 -24.98 12.50
CA TRP A 114 25.23 -24.45 12.74
C TRP A 114 25.33 -23.53 13.96
N ILE A 115 24.20 -23.24 14.62
CA ILE A 115 24.12 -22.30 15.75
C ILE A 115 24.40 -23.09 17.04
N PRO A 116 25.44 -22.74 17.80
CA PRO A 116 25.75 -23.44 19.05
C PRO A 116 24.70 -23.20 20.14
N ASN A 117 24.18 -21.98 20.25
CA ASN A 117 23.16 -21.60 21.22
C ASN A 117 22.23 -20.53 20.65
N ILE A 118 20.92 -20.82 20.61
CA ILE A 118 19.87 -19.91 20.14
C ILE A 118 19.67 -18.69 21.04
N GLY A 119 19.99 -18.80 22.33
CA GLY A 119 19.89 -17.70 23.29
C GLY A 119 21.04 -16.69 23.18
N GLU A 120 22.09 -17.02 22.43
CA GLU A 120 23.25 -16.18 22.20
C GLU A 120 23.30 -15.67 20.76
N ARG A 121 24.18 -14.71 20.48
CA ARG A 121 24.41 -14.22 19.12
C ARG A 121 24.97 -15.33 18.22
N ASP A 122 24.56 -15.36 16.94
CA ASP A 122 25.15 -16.25 15.93
C ASP A 122 26.63 -15.86 15.67
N PRO A 123 27.61 -16.72 16.02
CA PRO A 123 29.02 -16.40 15.84
C PRO A 123 29.44 -16.36 14.36
N TYR A 124 28.72 -17.04 13.48
CA TYR A 124 29.06 -17.14 12.05
C TYR A 124 28.38 -16.06 11.19
N LEU A 125 27.48 -15.26 11.78
CA LEU A 125 26.67 -14.24 11.09
C LEU A 125 25.84 -14.78 9.91
N LEU A 126 25.74 -16.10 9.77
CA LEU A 126 25.01 -16.75 8.68
C LEU A 126 23.53 -16.38 8.74
N LEU A 127 22.94 -16.32 9.94
CA LEU A 127 21.56 -15.86 10.12
C LEU A 127 21.37 -14.39 9.72
N ALA A 128 22.34 -13.52 9.98
CA ALA A 128 22.26 -12.12 9.59
C ALA A 128 22.29 -11.97 8.06
N VAL A 129 23.15 -12.72 7.38
CA VAL A 129 23.20 -12.77 5.91
C VAL A 129 21.90 -13.34 5.34
N LEU A 130 21.39 -14.44 5.89
CA LEU A 130 20.10 -15.01 5.47
C LEU A 130 18.94 -14.04 5.72
N ALA A 131 18.94 -13.31 6.83
CA ALA A 131 17.94 -12.27 7.11
C ALA A 131 18.01 -11.16 6.06
N ALA A 132 19.21 -10.71 5.68
CA ALA A 132 19.42 -9.72 4.63
C ALA A 132 18.87 -10.22 3.28
N VAL A 133 19.28 -11.42 2.85
CA VAL A 133 18.91 -12.00 1.55
C VAL A 133 17.40 -12.24 1.48
N THR A 134 16.81 -12.83 2.51
CA THR A 134 15.36 -13.09 2.54
C THR A 134 14.56 -11.81 2.60
N THR A 135 14.97 -10.82 3.39
CA THR A 135 14.30 -9.51 3.46
C THR A 135 14.40 -8.80 2.11
N PHE A 136 15.59 -8.77 1.49
CA PHE A 136 15.78 -8.20 0.17
C PHE A 136 14.87 -8.86 -0.87
N TYR A 137 14.84 -10.19 -0.91
CA TYR A 137 14.00 -10.93 -1.86
C TYR A 137 12.51 -10.69 -1.61
N GLN A 138 12.09 -10.67 -0.34
CA GLN A 138 10.70 -10.38 0.03
C GLN A 138 10.31 -8.95 -0.35
N SER A 139 11.14 -7.96 -0.03
CA SER A 139 10.96 -6.56 -0.42
C SER A 139 10.92 -6.40 -1.94
N ARG A 140 11.75 -7.14 -2.68
CA ARG A 140 11.76 -7.11 -4.14
C ARG A 140 10.44 -7.59 -4.73
N LEU A 141 9.84 -8.64 -4.17
CA LEU A 141 8.54 -9.18 -4.60
C LEU A 141 7.36 -8.24 -4.28
N SER A 142 7.46 -7.46 -3.22
CA SER A 142 6.39 -6.54 -2.77
C SER A 142 6.55 -5.10 -3.24
N THR A 143 7.70 -4.73 -3.81
CA THR A 143 7.96 -3.37 -4.30
C THR A 143 7.00 -3.02 -5.45
N VAL A 144 6.39 -1.84 -5.37
CA VAL A 144 5.43 -1.32 -6.38
C VAL A 144 6.15 -0.57 -7.50
N ASN A 145 7.11 0.27 -7.16
CA ASN A 145 7.88 1.06 -8.12
C ASN A 145 9.38 1.02 -7.80
N ALA A 146 10.08 0.10 -8.44
CA ALA A 146 11.52 -0.04 -8.27
C ALA A 146 12.35 1.10 -8.88
N GLN A 147 11.74 2.05 -9.60
CA GLN A 147 12.44 3.20 -10.19
C GLN A 147 12.47 4.43 -9.29
N ASP A 148 11.53 4.52 -8.33
CA ASP A 148 11.47 5.60 -7.35
C ASP A 148 12.70 5.55 -6.41
N PRO A 149 13.48 6.64 -6.27
CA PRO A 149 14.63 6.70 -5.36
C PRO A 149 14.31 6.28 -3.92
N THR A 150 13.12 6.62 -3.42
CA THR A 150 12.69 6.29 -2.06
C THR A 150 12.52 4.77 -1.90
N GLN A 151 11.89 4.13 -2.88
CA GLN A 151 11.68 2.68 -2.87
C GLN A 151 12.98 1.91 -3.13
N LYS A 152 13.87 2.43 -3.99
CA LYS A 152 15.22 1.88 -4.17
C LYS A 152 16.01 1.89 -2.85
N THR A 153 15.96 3.01 -2.13
CA THR A 153 16.62 3.14 -0.83
C THR A 153 16.07 2.11 0.15
N MET A 154 14.74 1.99 0.26
CA MET A 154 14.10 0.98 1.11
C MET A 154 14.48 -0.44 0.69
N LEU A 155 14.59 -0.72 -0.61
CA LEU A 155 14.91 -2.05 -1.14
C LEU A 155 16.33 -2.50 -0.77
N TYR A 156 17.32 -1.61 -0.75
CA TYR A 156 18.72 -1.98 -0.50
C TYR A 156 19.19 -1.70 0.92
N ILE A 157 18.79 -0.56 1.50
CA ILE A 157 19.28 -0.13 2.82
C ILE A 157 18.57 -0.89 3.94
N MET A 158 17.26 -1.11 3.86
CA MET A 158 16.54 -1.80 4.95
C MET A 158 17.03 -3.23 5.18
N PRO A 159 17.25 -4.07 4.15
CA PRO A 159 17.79 -5.41 4.39
C PRO A 159 19.18 -5.39 5.04
N LEU A 160 20.03 -4.43 4.70
CA LEU A 160 21.34 -4.27 5.32
C LEU A 160 21.22 -3.83 6.79
N PHE A 161 20.31 -2.88 7.06
CA PHE A 161 20.01 -2.45 8.43
C PHE A 161 19.46 -3.60 9.28
N MET A 162 18.56 -4.42 8.73
CA MET A 162 18.06 -5.61 9.41
C MET A 162 19.14 -6.67 9.60
N ALA A 163 20.07 -6.82 8.66
CA ALA A 163 21.22 -7.71 8.82
C ALA A 163 22.10 -7.27 10.00
N TRP A 164 22.33 -5.96 10.15
CA TRP A 164 23.08 -5.42 11.28
C TRP A 164 22.36 -5.67 12.61
N ILE A 165 21.05 -5.46 12.69
CA ILE A 165 20.24 -5.80 13.87
C ILE A 165 20.29 -7.31 14.15
N ALA A 166 20.12 -8.14 13.12
CA ALA A 166 20.17 -9.58 13.26
C ALA A 166 21.53 -10.08 13.75
N ALA A 167 22.62 -9.39 13.37
CA ALA A 167 23.96 -9.68 13.84
C ALA A 167 24.19 -9.30 15.31
N THR A 168 23.40 -8.39 15.91
CA THR A 168 23.60 -7.95 17.30
C THR A 168 22.69 -8.64 18.31
N LEU A 169 21.62 -9.30 17.85
CA LEU A 169 20.61 -9.91 18.69
C LEU A 169 20.82 -11.44 18.87
N PRO A 170 20.18 -12.06 19.88
CA PRO A 170 20.19 -13.52 20.05
C PRO A 170 19.69 -14.26 18.81
N ALA A 171 20.35 -15.35 18.43
CA ALA A 171 20.14 -16.11 17.19
C ALA A 171 18.71 -16.61 17.00
N GLY A 172 17.94 -16.82 18.08
CA GLY A 172 16.52 -17.15 18.01
C GLY A 172 15.68 -16.10 17.29
N LEU A 173 16.02 -14.82 17.40
CA LEU A 173 15.24 -13.74 16.79
C LEU A 173 15.49 -13.63 15.27
N PRO A 174 16.73 -13.63 14.76
CA PRO A 174 17.00 -13.78 13.33
C PRO A 174 16.45 -15.10 12.75
N LEU A 175 16.49 -16.20 13.49
CA LEU A 175 15.90 -17.48 13.04
C LEU A 175 14.39 -17.34 12.82
N TYR A 176 13.67 -16.73 13.76
CA TYR A 176 12.26 -16.37 13.59
C TYR A 176 12.05 -15.49 12.35
N TRP A 177 12.88 -14.46 12.19
CA TRP A 177 12.79 -13.53 11.07
C TRP A 177 12.91 -14.26 9.73
N VAL A 178 14.00 -15.01 9.55
CA VAL A 178 14.29 -15.75 8.32
C VAL A 178 13.15 -16.72 8.01
N THR A 179 12.67 -17.45 9.02
CA THR A 179 11.54 -18.38 8.86
C THR A 179 10.28 -17.63 8.44
N PHE A 180 9.97 -16.50 9.07
CA PHE A 180 8.80 -15.68 8.75
C PHE A 180 8.85 -15.16 7.31
N ASN A 181 10.01 -14.63 6.88
CA ASN A 181 10.25 -14.15 5.53
C ASN A 181 10.11 -15.27 4.50
N ILE A 182 10.74 -16.43 4.72
CA ILE A 182 10.67 -17.59 3.81
C ILE A 182 9.22 -18.00 3.59
N LEU A 183 8.47 -18.19 4.68
CA LEU A 183 7.06 -18.52 4.56
C LEU A 183 6.28 -17.41 3.83
N GLY A 184 6.68 -16.14 4.02
CA GLY A 184 6.03 -14.98 3.41
C GLY A 184 6.27 -14.92 1.91
N ILE A 185 7.49 -15.24 1.49
CA ILE A 185 7.87 -15.43 0.10
C ILE A 185 7.06 -16.57 -0.51
N LEU A 186 7.00 -17.74 0.14
CA LEU A 186 6.20 -18.87 -0.34
C LEU A 186 4.72 -18.48 -0.51
N GLN A 187 4.16 -17.76 0.45
CA GLN A 187 2.80 -17.26 0.37
C GLN A 187 2.63 -16.27 -0.78
N GLN A 188 3.53 -15.28 -0.91
CA GLN A 188 3.52 -14.28 -1.97
C GLN A 188 3.62 -14.94 -3.36
N LEU A 189 4.48 -15.94 -3.52
CA LEU A 189 4.61 -16.73 -4.76
C LEU A 189 3.33 -17.49 -5.07
N TYR A 190 2.71 -18.12 -4.06
CA TYR A 190 1.41 -18.78 -4.21
C TYR A 190 0.34 -17.79 -4.70
N VAL A 191 0.18 -16.64 -4.03
CA VAL A 191 -0.82 -15.66 -4.48
C VAL A 191 -0.44 -15.06 -5.84
N ASN A 192 0.86 -14.88 -6.16
CA ASN A 192 1.32 -14.34 -7.45
C ASN A 192 0.85 -15.24 -8.58
N ARG A 193 0.97 -16.54 -8.37
CA ARG A 193 0.52 -17.56 -9.31
C ARG A 193 -1.00 -17.57 -9.44
N THR A 194 -1.74 -17.56 -8.33
CA THR A 194 -3.22 -17.63 -8.35
C THR A 194 -3.87 -16.35 -8.89
N SER A 195 -3.33 -15.17 -8.58
CA SER A 195 -3.85 -13.91 -9.12
C SER A 195 -3.61 -13.77 -10.62
N ARG A 196 -2.50 -14.30 -11.14
CA ARG A 196 -2.24 -14.32 -12.58
C ARG A 196 -3.22 -15.22 -13.32
N LEU A 197 -3.54 -16.38 -12.74
CA LEU A 197 -4.57 -17.29 -13.27
C LEU A 197 -5.95 -16.63 -13.30
N ALA A 198 -6.34 -15.89 -12.25
CA ALA A 198 -7.64 -15.20 -12.21
C ALA A 198 -7.80 -14.08 -13.26
N VAL A 199 -6.69 -13.45 -13.69
CA VAL A 199 -6.68 -12.46 -14.78
C VAL A 199 -6.74 -13.14 -16.16
N GLU A 200 -6.05 -14.28 -16.33
CA GLU A 200 -6.04 -15.06 -17.58
C GLU A 200 -7.35 -15.86 -17.81
N THR A 201 -8.06 -16.29 -16.76
CA THR A 201 -9.31 -17.07 -16.87
C THR A 201 -10.59 -16.21 -16.84
N GLY A 202 -10.50 -14.89 -16.96
CA GLY A 202 -11.67 -14.00 -17.04
C GLY A 202 -12.58 -13.99 -15.81
N VAL A 203 -12.16 -14.59 -14.69
CA VAL A 203 -12.96 -14.69 -13.46
C VAL A 203 -12.09 -14.27 -12.28
N GLY A 204 -12.06 -12.97 -12.01
CA GLY A 204 -11.74 -12.50 -10.67
C GLY A 204 -10.96 -11.20 -10.54
N VAL A 205 -11.60 -10.06 -10.81
CA VAL A 205 -11.83 -9.00 -9.80
C VAL A 205 -13.09 -8.24 -10.22
N GLN A 206 -14.24 -8.54 -9.61
CA GLN A 206 -15.35 -7.58 -9.56
C GLN A 206 -14.94 -6.47 -8.59
N VAL A 207 -14.24 -5.45 -9.09
CA VAL A 207 -14.24 -4.14 -8.46
C VAL A 207 -15.65 -3.63 -8.68
N LYS A 208 -16.45 -3.47 -7.62
CA LYS A 208 -17.70 -2.72 -7.71
C LYS A 208 -17.34 -1.30 -8.12
N ALA A 209 -17.28 -1.05 -9.43
CA ALA A 209 -17.33 0.28 -9.99
C ALA A 209 -18.69 0.84 -9.61
N GLN A 210 -18.68 1.79 -8.68
CA GLN A 210 -19.79 2.70 -8.54
C GLN A 210 -19.78 3.53 -9.83
N GLU A 211 -20.82 3.39 -10.66
CA GLU A 211 -20.99 4.15 -11.90
C GLU A 211 -21.04 5.64 -11.56
N THR A 212 -19.90 6.32 -11.62
CA THR A 212 -19.87 7.77 -11.83
C THR A 212 -19.62 7.99 -13.31
N VAL A 213 -20.70 8.38 -13.97
CA VAL A 213 -20.76 8.96 -15.31
C VAL A 213 -19.54 9.87 -15.51
N VAL A 214 -18.66 9.48 -16.44
CA VAL A 214 -17.57 10.32 -16.91
C VAL A 214 -18.20 11.29 -17.92
N ASP A 215 -18.42 12.53 -17.47
CA ASP A 215 -18.67 13.65 -18.38
C ASP A 215 -17.43 13.90 -19.23
N ASN A 216 -17.63 13.86 -20.54
CA ASN A 216 -16.62 14.04 -21.56
C ASN A 216 -16.20 15.52 -21.65
N PRO A 217 -14.90 15.90 -21.54
CA PRO A 217 -14.47 17.29 -21.50
C PRO A 217 -14.20 17.87 -22.89
N ASP A 218 -15.08 17.63 -23.86
CA ASP A 218 -14.94 18.15 -25.22
C ASP A 218 -16.29 18.66 -25.74
N GLN A 219 -16.74 19.82 -25.24
CA GLN A 219 -17.56 20.81 -25.97
C GLN A 219 -18.00 21.95 -25.05
N GLU A 220 -17.20 23.00 -24.97
CA GLU A 220 -17.71 24.32 -24.57
C GLU A 220 -17.09 25.41 -25.44
N ASN A 221 -17.59 25.47 -26.68
CA ASN A 221 -17.49 26.67 -27.50
C ASN A 221 -18.62 26.63 -28.54
N LYS A 222 -19.77 27.21 -28.17
CA LYS A 222 -20.76 27.85 -29.06
C LYS A 222 -21.90 28.42 -28.23
N GLU A 223 -21.95 29.75 -28.14
CA GLU A 223 -23.13 30.50 -27.73
C GLU A 223 -24.34 30.21 -28.64
N PRO A 224 -25.57 30.37 -28.13
CA PRO A 224 -26.77 29.83 -28.73
C PRO A 224 -27.43 30.81 -29.71
N ALA A 225 -28.15 30.28 -30.70
CA ALA A 225 -29.17 31.03 -31.41
C ALA A 225 -30.45 30.18 -31.58
N PRO A 226 -31.64 30.81 -31.55
CA PRO A 226 -32.89 30.24 -31.04
C PRO A 226 -33.79 29.72 -32.19
N VAL A 227 -35.08 29.45 -31.88
CA VAL A 227 -36.24 29.13 -32.76
C VAL A 227 -36.66 27.66 -32.59
N GLU A 228 -37.91 27.24 -32.40
CA GLU A 228 -39.21 27.88 -32.19
C GLU A 228 -40.23 26.75 -31.88
N LYS A 229 -41.20 27.09 -31.02
CA LYS A 229 -42.55 26.53 -30.78
C LYS A 229 -42.93 25.14 -31.33
N ALA A 230 -43.51 24.34 -30.43
CA ALA A 230 -44.79 23.69 -30.68
C ALA A 230 -45.66 23.65 -29.40
N GLU A 231 -46.79 24.37 -29.46
CA GLU A 231 -48.03 24.22 -28.67
C GLU A 231 -48.46 22.72 -28.56
N LYS A 232 -49.30 22.21 -27.64
CA LYS A 232 -50.42 22.73 -26.83
C LYS A 232 -50.84 21.61 -25.86
N LYS A 233 -51.28 21.94 -24.65
CA LYS A 233 -52.50 21.41 -24.02
C LYS A 233 -52.81 22.21 -22.74
N GLU A 234 -53.88 23.00 -22.82
CA GLU A 234 -54.56 23.66 -21.71
C GLU A 234 -55.13 22.63 -20.72
N VAL A 235 -55.30 23.01 -19.44
CA VAL A 235 -56.61 23.26 -18.82
C VAL A 235 -56.44 24.02 -17.47
N LYS A 236 -56.99 25.24 -17.46
CA LYS A 236 -57.69 26.02 -16.38
C LYS A 236 -57.19 26.03 -14.93
N GLY A 237 -57.04 27.26 -14.38
CA GLY A 237 -57.28 27.49 -12.95
C GLY A 237 -56.82 28.82 -12.32
N LYS A 238 -57.52 29.93 -12.61
CA LYS A 238 -57.80 31.11 -11.74
C LYS A 238 -56.69 32.11 -11.28
N GLN A 239 -56.97 33.38 -11.62
CA GLN A 239 -56.85 34.65 -10.85
C GLN A 239 -55.43 35.15 -10.47
N GLN A 240 -54.85 36.22 -11.02
CA GLN A 240 -55.25 37.64 -11.22
C GLN A 240 -55.08 38.54 -9.96
N GLU A 241 -53.99 39.32 -9.93
CA GLU A 241 -53.85 40.73 -9.48
C GLU A 241 -52.37 41.11 -9.69
N VAL A 242 -51.94 41.95 -10.65
CA VAL A 242 -52.13 43.40 -10.89
C VAL A 242 -51.74 44.30 -9.72
N ARG A 243 -50.56 44.95 -9.81
CA ARG A 243 -50.32 46.41 -9.62
C ARG A 243 -48.81 46.71 -9.66
N ARG A 244 -48.33 47.38 -10.72
CA ARG A 244 -48.07 48.84 -10.83
C ARG A 244 -46.82 49.33 -10.09
N ASP A 245 -45.72 49.40 -10.86
CA ASP A 245 -44.97 50.63 -11.21
C ASP A 245 -44.78 51.72 -10.14
N LYS A 246 -43.51 52.08 -9.89
CA LYS A 246 -43.06 53.49 -9.77
C LYS A 246 -41.53 53.59 -9.59
N GLY A 247 -40.88 54.25 -10.58
CA GLY A 247 -39.79 55.24 -10.42
C GLY A 247 -38.47 54.78 -9.78
N GLY A 248 -37.27 55.13 -10.25
CA GLY A 248 -36.88 56.23 -11.12
C GLY A 248 -35.62 56.89 -10.54
N LYS A 249 -34.61 57.06 -11.41
CA LYS A 249 -33.48 58.02 -11.39
C LYS A 249 -32.19 57.75 -10.58
N LYS A 250 -31.15 57.53 -11.40
CA LYS A 250 -29.91 58.34 -11.61
C LYS A 250 -28.86 58.43 -10.49
N SER A 251 -27.62 58.08 -10.85
CA SER A 251 -26.47 59.01 -11.03
C SER A 251 -25.17 58.18 -11.11
N SER A 252 -24.57 57.98 -12.29
CA SER A 252 -23.47 58.79 -12.85
C SER A 252 -22.18 58.78 -12.02
N GLY A 253 -21.09 58.26 -12.59
CA GLY A 253 -19.76 58.31 -11.98
C GLY A 253 -18.65 57.57 -12.74
N SER A 254 -18.46 57.94 -14.00
CA SER A 254 -17.39 57.51 -14.90
C SER A 254 -15.96 57.78 -14.38
N LYS A 255 -14.99 56.90 -14.66
CA LYS A 255 -13.93 57.11 -15.69
C LYS A 255 -12.85 56.01 -15.70
N LYS A 256 -12.69 55.43 -16.89
CA LYS A 256 -11.49 54.74 -17.42
C LYS A 256 -10.29 55.71 -17.52
N TYR A 257 -9.06 55.17 -17.54
CA TYR A 257 -8.02 55.25 -18.60
C TYR A 257 -6.68 54.73 -18.00
N ARG A 258 -6.14 53.58 -18.43
CA ARG A 258 -5.29 53.27 -19.61
C ARG A 258 -3.86 53.84 -19.54
N LYS A 259 -2.88 52.92 -19.63
CA LYS A 259 -1.85 52.77 -20.72
C LYS A 259 -0.35 52.86 -20.31
N ALA A 260 0.39 51.89 -20.87
CA ALA A 260 1.80 51.88 -21.31
C ALA A 260 2.90 52.00 -20.22
N GLY A 261 4.05 51.30 -20.27
CA GLY A 261 4.75 50.57 -21.33
C GLY A 261 6.10 51.22 -21.65
N LYS A 262 7.24 50.57 -21.29
CA LYS A 262 8.61 50.58 -21.90
C LYS A 262 9.64 50.15 -20.83
N LYS A 263 10.41 49.06 -20.99
CA LYS A 263 11.62 48.77 -21.83
C LYS A 263 12.95 49.28 -21.22
N ARG A 264 13.87 48.31 -21.00
CA ARG A 264 15.35 48.35 -20.98
C ARG A 264 16.06 49.25 -19.94
N ARG A 265 16.78 48.62 -19.01
CA ARG A 265 18.21 48.27 -19.15
C ARG A 265 18.58 47.18 -18.15
#